data_AF-A0A6A0ASZ2-F1
#
_entry.id   AF-A0A6A0ASZ2-F1
#
_cell.length_a   1.000
_cell.length_b   1.000
_cell.length_c   1.000
_cell.angle_alpha   90.00
_cell.angle_beta   90.00
_cell.angle_gamma   90.00
#
_symmetry.space_group_name_H-M   'P 1'
#
loop_
_entity.id
_entity.type
_entity.pdbx_description
1 polymer ?
#
loop_
_entity_poly.entity_id
_entity_poly.type
_entity_poly.pdbx_seq_one_letter_code
_entity_poly.pdbx_strand_id
1 'polypeptide(L)'
;MRTAVIAGSLDEHALELARRLHGRGWSLVLDTADADAAADTDTAGVLGTPVGAPVTALAGDIRDGSHQMALVEAARDLGGLDLLVSSAGIRPPVALCDPPPDAFRRMLDVTVLAPLGLLRTALPLLRESRGAVAAVSPHSAAEPGGPLDGYSAVKAALDRLAAEIAIEEPLVRVWTVDSDGRAQAPALLELLEHGAPSGHYDTAEVLRSAQAGRADTASPAGLTDGTSASVPGADRGARKARARGSAGLSRAKFSLPGALKANVPPEEHGVDRGDVRLLVGRKASGEVTHHHFSELPRLLRPLDVLVVNTSATAPPKVDGRAGSEAVTIRFSTRLDDGRWVVELSSADGGTPVDTCAPGTVVAVDDDTRVRLVLDHRLEPGSNRLWLAHFLASGPSTDRLRHRGRPFHGDVGTCHPLTAQQTVFADATEVASGAPAHQSAELPSAARPFTDHLVTAVVTRGVVIAPIELHTRPSPGAPSQPPGPELFAVPPATAQLINNARACGGRVVAVGTTAVRALESAADQGGTVRAARGWTDLVIGPQRTIQTVSGLLTGLHEAEASHLRLLEALAGTELLTACYAEARVEHYRWGEFGDVNLLLPD
;
A
#
# COMPACT_ATOMS: atom_id res chain seq x y z
N MET A 1 -31.47 27.99 -9.26
CA MET A 1 -31.16 27.23 -10.49
C MET A 1 -29.72 26.77 -10.37
N ARG A 2 -29.35 25.57 -10.81
CA ARG A 2 -27.96 25.13 -10.65
C ARG A 2 -27.09 25.71 -11.76
N THR A 3 -25.89 26.14 -11.43
CA THR A 3 -24.95 26.78 -12.37
C THR A 3 -23.65 26.00 -12.45
N ALA A 4 -23.17 25.76 -13.67
CA ALA A 4 -21.87 25.14 -13.93
C ALA A 4 -20.95 26.05 -14.75
N VAL A 5 -19.68 26.10 -14.39
CA VAL A 5 -18.60 26.66 -15.21
C VAL A 5 -17.81 25.49 -15.80
N ILE A 6 -17.68 25.44 -17.12
CA ILE A 6 -16.82 24.46 -17.82
C ILE A 6 -15.65 25.24 -18.43
N ALA A 7 -14.47 25.09 -17.79
CA ALA A 7 -13.25 25.81 -18.09
C ALA A 7 -12.28 25.00 -18.98
N GLY A 8 -11.67 25.63 -19.97
CA GLY A 8 -10.71 25.03 -20.90
C GLY A 8 -11.21 24.93 -22.34
N SER A 9 -10.80 23.87 -23.05
CA SER A 9 -11.21 23.66 -24.45
C SER A 9 -12.63 23.12 -24.55
N LEU A 10 -13.46 23.74 -25.38
CA LEU A 10 -14.77 23.21 -25.80
C LEU A 10 -14.61 22.08 -26.82
N ASP A 11 -13.91 21.03 -26.43
CA ASP A 11 -13.83 19.80 -27.21
C ASP A 11 -15.16 19.02 -27.17
N GLU A 12 -15.21 17.91 -27.91
CA GLU A 12 -16.42 17.07 -28.01
C GLU A 12 -16.91 16.57 -26.64
N HIS A 13 -16.00 16.34 -25.68
CA HIS A 13 -16.34 15.84 -24.35
C HIS A 13 -16.90 16.94 -23.45
N ALA A 14 -16.29 18.13 -23.47
CA ALA A 14 -16.80 19.30 -22.77
C ALA A 14 -18.18 19.72 -23.29
N LEU A 15 -18.37 19.69 -24.61
CA LEU A 15 -19.67 20.00 -25.23
C LEU A 15 -20.74 18.94 -24.92
N GLU A 16 -20.37 17.67 -24.84
CA GLU A 16 -21.31 16.61 -24.43
C GLU A 16 -21.75 16.78 -22.97
N LEU A 17 -20.83 17.13 -22.06
CA LEU A 17 -21.17 17.46 -20.68
C LEU A 17 -22.10 18.68 -20.61
N ALA A 18 -21.79 19.73 -21.37
CA ALA A 18 -22.61 20.93 -21.46
C ALA A 18 -24.05 20.61 -21.92
N ARG A 19 -24.21 19.82 -23.00
CA ARG A 19 -25.53 19.37 -23.49
C ARG A 19 -26.33 18.66 -22.41
N ARG A 20 -25.70 17.73 -21.69
CA ARG A 20 -26.38 16.92 -20.66
C ARG A 20 -26.75 17.70 -19.41
N LEU A 21 -25.95 18.70 -19.02
CA LEU A 21 -26.25 19.60 -17.92
C LEU A 21 -27.37 20.57 -18.32
N HIS A 22 -27.28 21.19 -19.51
CA HIS A 22 -28.31 22.07 -20.03
C HIS A 22 -29.65 21.34 -20.21
N GLY A 23 -29.63 20.11 -20.73
CA GLY A 23 -30.80 19.23 -20.82
C GLY A 23 -31.46 18.92 -19.46
N ARG A 24 -30.72 19.05 -18.36
CA ARG A 24 -31.22 18.93 -16.97
C ARG A 24 -31.60 20.29 -16.35
N GLY A 25 -31.60 21.36 -17.13
CA GLY A 25 -31.96 22.71 -16.68
C GLY A 25 -30.86 23.46 -15.92
N TRP A 26 -29.59 23.12 -16.13
CA TRP A 26 -28.47 23.87 -15.57
C TRP A 26 -28.16 25.12 -16.39
N SER A 27 -27.89 26.22 -15.69
CA SER A 27 -27.28 27.42 -16.27
C SER A 27 -25.79 27.14 -16.53
N LEU A 28 -25.25 27.59 -17.66
CA LEU A 28 -23.88 27.27 -18.03
C LEU A 28 -23.04 28.52 -18.31
N VAL A 29 -21.80 28.50 -17.83
CA VAL A 29 -20.73 29.39 -18.27
C VAL A 29 -19.67 28.54 -18.96
N LEU A 30 -19.38 28.84 -20.22
CA LEU A 30 -18.48 28.07 -21.06
C LEU A 30 -17.24 28.92 -21.38
N ASP A 31 -16.06 28.41 -21.04
CA ASP A 31 -14.78 29.02 -21.38
C ASP A 31 -14.29 28.52 -22.74
N THR A 32 -13.60 29.38 -23.48
CA THR A 32 -12.90 28.99 -24.72
C THR A 32 -11.75 29.96 -25.00
N ALA A 33 -10.69 29.47 -25.63
CA ALA A 33 -9.63 30.33 -26.14
C ALA A 33 -9.99 30.99 -27.49
N ASP A 34 -11.07 30.55 -28.14
CA ASP A 34 -11.49 30.95 -29.47
C ASP A 34 -12.73 31.85 -29.42
N ALA A 35 -12.59 33.09 -29.88
CA ALA A 35 -13.65 34.09 -29.92
C ALA A 35 -14.78 33.75 -30.89
N ASP A 36 -14.47 33.06 -32.00
CA ASP A 36 -15.47 32.63 -32.98
C ASP A 36 -16.29 31.47 -32.40
N ALA A 37 -15.62 30.54 -31.71
CA ALA A 37 -16.31 29.47 -30.98
C ALA A 37 -17.23 30.01 -29.87
N ALA A 38 -16.83 31.07 -29.15
CA ALA A 38 -17.69 31.72 -28.17
C ALA A 38 -18.95 32.32 -28.80
N ALA A 39 -18.82 32.93 -29.98
CA ALA A 39 -19.95 33.49 -30.72
C ALA A 39 -20.91 32.40 -31.25
N ASP A 40 -20.38 31.26 -31.70
CA ASP A 40 -21.17 30.13 -32.21
C ASP A 40 -21.90 29.34 -31.11
N THR A 41 -21.39 29.41 -29.86
CA THR A 41 -21.96 28.67 -28.72
C THR A 41 -23.33 29.23 -28.27
N ASP A 42 -23.65 30.48 -28.65
CA ASP A 42 -24.94 31.14 -28.39
C ASP A 42 -26.07 30.66 -29.32
N THR A 43 -25.71 29.98 -30.43
CA THR A 43 -26.71 29.45 -31.34
C THR A 43 -27.19 28.07 -30.91
N ALA A 44 -28.51 27.95 -30.70
CA ALA A 44 -29.31 26.76 -30.35
C ALA A 44 -29.04 25.46 -31.17
N GLY A 45 -28.06 25.44 -32.07
CA GLY A 45 -27.59 24.26 -32.79
C GLY A 45 -26.58 23.38 -32.03
N VAL A 46 -25.74 23.94 -31.14
CA VAL A 46 -24.65 23.16 -30.51
C VAL A 46 -25.12 22.40 -29.25
N LEU A 47 -26.01 22.99 -28.45
CA LEU A 47 -26.49 22.42 -27.18
C LEU A 47 -27.87 21.76 -27.26
N GLY A 48 -28.57 21.84 -28.40
CA GLY A 48 -29.89 21.26 -28.61
C GLY A 48 -31.07 22.20 -28.29
N THR A 49 -32.29 21.65 -28.18
CA THR A 49 -33.51 22.44 -27.95
C THR A 49 -33.42 23.30 -26.68
N PRO A 50 -33.87 24.57 -26.71
CA PRO A 50 -33.76 25.48 -25.57
C PRO A 50 -34.53 24.92 -24.37
N VAL A 51 -33.80 24.47 -23.36
CA VAL A 51 -34.31 24.38 -21.99
C VAL A 51 -34.14 25.81 -21.46
N GLY A 52 -35.13 26.40 -20.77
CA GLY A 52 -35.13 27.82 -20.36
C GLY A 52 -33.99 28.28 -19.42
N ALA A 53 -32.88 27.54 -19.35
CA ALA A 53 -31.66 27.84 -18.64
C ALA A 53 -30.70 28.71 -19.49
N PRO A 54 -30.14 29.79 -18.92
CA PRO A 54 -29.19 30.64 -19.63
C PRO A 54 -27.84 29.92 -19.87
N VAL A 55 -27.23 30.20 -21.02
CA VAL A 55 -25.88 29.77 -21.38
C VAL A 55 -25.09 31.00 -21.80
N THR A 56 -23.90 31.17 -21.24
CA THR A 56 -22.97 32.26 -21.59
C THR A 56 -21.62 31.66 -21.96
N ALA A 57 -21.10 32.00 -23.13
CA ALA A 57 -19.74 31.63 -23.53
C ALA A 57 -18.81 32.85 -23.46
N LEU A 58 -17.62 32.68 -22.89
CA LEU A 58 -16.62 33.73 -22.75
C LEU A 58 -15.30 33.29 -23.38
N ALA A 59 -14.79 34.10 -24.30
CA ALA A 59 -13.50 33.88 -24.92
C ALA A 59 -12.39 34.60 -24.17
N GLY A 60 -11.31 33.89 -23.84
CA GLY A 60 -10.14 34.48 -23.19
C GLY A 60 -9.06 33.47 -22.84
N ASP A 61 -7.94 33.97 -22.31
CA ASP A 61 -6.86 33.13 -21.83
C ASP A 61 -7.11 32.71 -20.39
N ILE A 62 -7.29 31.41 -20.16
CA ILE A 62 -7.57 30.86 -18.83
C ILE A 62 -6.44 31.10 -17.80
N ARG A 63 -5.25 31.49 -18.26
CA ARG A 63 -4.12 31.88 -17.39
C ARG A 63 -4.26 33.30 -16.85
N ASP A 64 -5.09 34.14 -17.47
CA ASP A 64 -5.31 35.52 -17.08
C ASP A 64 -6.29 35.59 -15.90
N GLY A 65 -5.86 36.19 -14.79
CA GLY A 65 -6.70 36.38 -13.61
C GLY A 65 -7.94 37.24 -13.86
N SER A 66 -7.90 38.16 -14.83
CA SER A 66 -9.06 38.97 -15.21
C SER A 66 -10.13 38.14 -15.92
N HIS A 67 -9.72 37.21 -16.79
CA HIS A 67 -10.61 36.26 -17.45
C HIS A 67 -11.19 35.25 -16.46
N GLN A 68 -10.37 34.73 -15.54
CA GLN A 68 -10.84 33.89 -14.44
C GLN A 68 -11.91 34.58 -13.59
N MET A 69 -11.74 35.88 -13.31
CA MET A 69 -12.75 36.68 -12.62
C MET A 69 -14.03 36.81 -13.44
N ALA A 70 -13.93 37.10 -14.73
CA ALA A 70 -15.08 37.23 -15.62
C ALA A 70 -15.94 35.95 -15.69
N LEU A 71 -15.30 34.76 -15.71
CA LEU A 71 -16.00 33.48 -15.66
C LEU A 71 -16.79 33.30 -14.35
N VAL A 72 -16.19 33.68 -13.21
CA VAL A 72 -16.83 33.56 -11.88
C VAL A 72 -17.93 34.62 -11.69
N GLU A 73 -17.75 35.83 -12.23
CA GLU A 73 -18.77 36.87 -12.24
C GLU A 73 -19.98 36.47 -13.09
N ALA A 74 -19.75 35.91 -14.28
CA ALA A 74 -20.84 35.36 -15.10
C ALA A 74 -21.62 34.28 -14.33
N ALA A 75 -20.94 33.39 -13.61
CA ALA A 75 -21.63 32.38 -12.78
C ALA A 75 -22.47 33.03 -11.66
N ARG A 76 -21.91 34.06 -11.00
CA ARG A 76 -22.63 34.83 -9.97
C ARG A 76 -23.89 35.48 -10.52
N ASP A 77 -23.83 36.08 -11.71
CA ASP A 77 -24.98 36.71 -12.37
C ASP A 77 -26.08 35.68 -12.73
N LEU A 78 -25.68 34.43 -12.97
CA LEU A 78 -26.60 33.30 -13.16
C LEU A 78 -27.12 32.69 -11.85
N GLY A 79 -26.76 33.27 -10.70
CA GLY A 79 -27.32 32.95 -9.38
C GLY A 79 -26.42 32.08 -8.48
N GLY A 80 -25.16 31.84 -8.85
CA GLY A 80 -24.19 31.10 -8.02
C GLY A 80 -23.31 30.15 -8.82
N LEU A 81 -22.59 29.27 -8.13
CA LEU A 81 -21.75 28.25 -8.77
C LEU A 81 -21.83 26.93 -8.01
N ASP A 82 -22.40 25.89 -8.64
CA ASP A 82 -22.58 24.56 -8.06
C ASP A 82 -21.57 23.53 -8.60
N LEU A 83 -21.04 23.77 -9.80
CA LEU A 83 -20.06 22.89 -10.43
C LEU A 83 -19.00 23.70 -11.18
N LEU A 84 -17.72 23.45 -10.89
CA LEU A 84 -16.60 23.92 -11.68
C LEU A 84 -15.90 22.73 -12.34
N VAL A 85 -15.81 22.71 -13.67
CA VAL A 85 -15.12 21.65 -14.43
C VAL A 85 -13.87 22.23 -15.07
N SER A 86 -12.71 21.66 -14.77
CA SER A 86 -11.42 22.04 -15.35
C SER A 86 -10.97 21.01 -16.36
N SER A 87 -11.17 21.32 -17.64
CA SER A 87 -10.81 20.48 -18.79
C SER A 87 -9.57 20.99 -19.55
N ALA A 88 -9.04 22.16 -19.19
CA ALA A 88 -7.88 22.76 -19.84
C ALA A 88 -6.66 21.82 -19.88
N GLY A 89 -6.05 21.71 -21.06
CA GLY A 89 -4.82 20.97 -21.30
C GLY A 89 -4.28 21.26 -22.69
N ILE A 90 -2.98 21.50 -22.79
CA ILE A 90 -2.28 21.62 -24.08
C ILE A 90 -1.23 20.53 -24.20
N ARG A 91 -1.17 19.89 -25.36
CA ARG A 91 -0.23 18.81 -25.67
C ARG A 91 0.61 19.18 -26.89
N PRO A 92 1.76 19.84 -26.72
CA PRO A 92 2.66 20.13 -27.82
C PRO A 92 3.30 18.82 -28.34
N PRO A 93 3.46 18.63 -29.66
CA PRO A 93 3.99 17.40 -30.25
C PRO A 93 5.53 17.34 -30.18
N VAL A 94 6.09 17.49 -28.98
CA VAL A 94 7.54 17.48 -28.74
C VAL A 94 7.88 16.45 -27.67
N ALA A 95 8.97 15.70 -27.87
CA ALA A 95 9.47 14.79 -26.84
C ALA A 95 9.93 15.57 -25.61
N LEU A 96 9.78 14.99 -24.42
CA LEU A 96 10.05 15.58 -23.10
C LEU A 96 11.54 15.89 -22.88
N CYS A 97 12.44 15.19 -23.58
CA CYS A 97 13.88 15.47 -23.54
C CYS A 97 14.32 16.53 -24.56
N ASP A 98 13.45 16.88 -25.52
CA ASP A 98 13.72 17.84 -26.59
C ASP A 98 12.88 19.14 -26.56
N PRO A 99 12.04 19.48 -25.54
CA PRO A 99 11.20 20.65 -25.63
C PRO A 99 12.04 21.90 -25.35
N PRO A 100 11.79 23.02 -26.05
CA PRO A 100 12.24 24.31 -25.55
C PRO A 100 11.60 24.53 -24.15
N PRO A 101 12.36 24.98 -23.12
CA PRO A 101 11.88 25.13 -21.75
C PRO A 101 10.52 25.85 -21.59
N ASP A 102 10.21 26.75 -22.53
CA ASP A 102 8.95 27.50 -22.55
C ASP A 102 7.72 26.64 -22.85
N ALA A 103 7.86 25.53 -23.59
CA ALA A 103 6.73 24.66 -23.94
C ALA A 103 6.22 23.88 -22.72
N PHE A 104 7.13 23.31 -21.92
CA PHE A 104 6.77 22.60 -20.69
C PHE A 104 6.20 23.55 -19.64
N ARG A 105 6.78 24.75 -19.50
CA ARG A 105 6.25 25.79 -18.62
C ARG A 105 4.82 26.18 -19.01
N ARG A 106 4.55 26.38 -20.31
CA ARG A 106 3.19 26.65 -20.79
C ARG A 106 2.22 25.52 -20.45
N MET A 107 2.63 24.25 -20.51
CA MET A 107 1.76 23.13 -20.12
C MET A 107 1.37 23.20 -18.64
N LEU A 108 2.33 23.47 -17.74
CA LEU A 108 2.08 23.67 -16.30
C LEU A 108 1.16 24.87 -16.06
N ASP A 109 1.42 25.99 -16.75
CA ASP A 109 0.63 27.21 -16.59
C ASP A 109 -0.85 26.96 -16.95
N VAL A 110 -1.12 26.31 -18.09
CA VAL A 110 -2.49 26.05 -18.57
C VAL A 110 -3.18 24.93 -17.80
N THR A 111 -2.46 23.86 -17.45
CA THR A 111 -3.08 22.62 -16.96
C THR A 111 -3.12 22.55 -15.43
N VAL A 112 -2.26 23.28 -14.72
CA VAL A 112 -2.17 23.23 -13.26
C VAL A 112 -2.42 24.60 -12.64
N LEU A 113 -1.66 25.62 -13.05
CA LEU A 113 -1.74 26.94 -12.40
C LEU A 113 -3.05 27.66 -12.72
N ALA A 114 -3.53 27.58 -13.97
CA ALA A 114 -4.80 28.18 -14.36
C ALA A 114 -6.01 27.56 -13.62
N PRO A 115 -6.19 26.22 -13.54
CA PRO A 115 -7.22 25.62 -12.70
C PRO A 115 -7.14 26.03 -11.22
N LEU A 116 -5.92 26.14 -10.66
CA LEU A 116 -5.73 26.62 -9.29
C LEU A 116 -6.18 28.08 -9.11
N GLY A 117 -5.80 28.95 -10.03
CA GLY A 117 -6.20 30.37 -10.02
C GLY A 117 -7.71 30.54 -10.14
N LEU A 118 -8.33 29.82 -11.08
CA LEU A 118 -9.78 29.81 -11.27
C LEU A 118 -10.50 29.28 -10.03
N LEU A 119 -10.05 28.16 -9.47
CA LEU A 119 -10.63 27.62 -8.25
C LEU A 119 -10.56 28.62 -7.10
N ARG A 120 -9.41 29.25 -6.85
CA ARG A 120 -9.26 30.26 -5.79
C ARG A 120 -10.26 31.40 -5.93
N THR A 121 -10.53 31.79 -7.18
CA THR A 121 -11.51 32.84 -7.50
C THR A 121 -12.95 32.36 -7.30
N ALA A 122 -13.25 31.11 -7.67
CA ALA A 122 -14.57 30.48 -7.58
C ALA A 122 -14.95 30.01 -6.16
N LEU A 123 -13.96 29.81 -5.29
CA LEU A 123 -14.11 29.15 -3.99
C LEU A 123 -15.19 29.76 -3.07
N PRO A 124 -15.36 31.10 -2.98
CA PRO A 124 -16.44 31.68 -2.18
C PRO A 124 -17.84 31.20 -2.61
N LEU A 125 -18.11 31.14 -3.93
CA LEU A 125 -19.40 30.68 -4.46
C LEU A 125 -19.59 29.17 -4.25
N LEU A 126 -18.52 28.38 -4.44
CA LEU A 126 -18.55 26.94 -4.24
C LEU A 126 -18.78 26.55 -2.77
N ARG A 127 -18.23 27.31 -1.82
CA ARG A 127 -18.45 27.09 -0.38
C ARG A 127 -19.90 27.40 0.00
N GLU A 128 -20.49 28.45 -0.57
CA GLU A 128 -21.88 28.84 -0.34
C GLU A 128 -22.86 27.78 -0.85
N SER A 129 -22.63 27.26 -2.06
CA SER A 129 -23.47 26.21 -2.66
C SER A 129 -23.19 24.81 -2.13
N ARG A 130 -22.06 24.61 -1.41
CA ARG A 130 -21.48 23.28 -1.16
C ARG A 130 -21.34 22.48 -2.45
N GLY A 131 -20.83 23.16 -3.47
CA GLY A 131 -20.71 22.71 -4.85
C GLY A 131 -19.61 21.65 -5.03
N ALA A 132 -19.32 21.35 -6.29
CA ALA A 132 -18.30 20.41 -6.68
C ALA A 132 -17.30 21.02 -7.65
N VAL A 133 -16.07 20.50 -7.62
CA VAL A 133 -14.99 20.80 -8.56
C VAL A 133 -14.58 19.49 -9.20
N ALA A 134 -14.49 19.46 -10.52
CA ALA A 134 -14.06 18.30 -11.28
C ALA A 134 -12.83 18.64 -12.12
N ALA A 135 -11.70 18.01 -11.83
CA ALA A 135 -10.51 18.05 -12.66
C ALA A 135 -10.50 16.85 -13.61
N VAL A 136 -10.32 17.12 -14.91
CA VAL A 136 -10.36 16.10 -15.95
C VAL A 136 -8.94 15.69 -16.32
N SER A 137 -8.65 14.41 -16.14
CA SER A 137 -7.33 13.82 -16.34
C SER A 137 -7.44 12.56 -17.22
N PRO A 138 -6.53 12.34 -18.18
CA PRO A 138 -6.51 11.09 -18.94
C PRO A 138 -5.86 9.95 -18.14
N HIS A 139 -6.19 8.70 -18.49
CA HIS A 139 -5.66 7.49 -17.82
C HIS A 139 -4.14 7.41 -17.78
N SER A 140 -3.49 7.98 -18.79
CA SER A 140 -2.04 8.11 -18.88
C SER A 140 -1.40 8.99 -17.80
N ALA A 141 -2.18 9.72 -16.98
CA ALA A 141 -1.66 10.47 -15.84
C ALA A 141 -1.28 9.53 -14.67
N ALA A 142 -1.93 8.37 -14.55
CA ALA A 142 -1.63 7.35 -13.54
C ALA A 142 -0.52 6.37 -13.97
N GLU A 143 -0.33 6.16 -15.28
CA GLU A 143 0.70 5.26 -15.83
C GLU A 143 1.40 5.84 -17.08
N PRO A 144 2.75 5.76 -17.17
CA PRO A 144 3.47 6.18 -18.36
C PRO A 144 3.23 5.21 -19.53
N GLY A 145 2.30 5.56 -20.43
CA GLY A 145 1.96 4.76 -21.62
C GLY A 145 1.64 5.55 -22.89
N GLY A 146 1.75 6.89 -22.85
CA GLY A 146 1.53 7.77 -24.00
C GLY A 146 2.84 8.27 -24.64
N PRO A 147 2.77 9.02 -25.77
CA PRO A 147 3.93 9.72 -26.30
C PRO A 147 4.63 10.51 -25.18
N LEU A 148 5.96 10.41 -25.12
CA LEU A 148 6.81 10.98 -24.08
C LEU A 148 6.85 12.52 -24.19
N ASP A 149 5.73 13.21 -24.04
CA ASP A 149 5.58 14.67 -24.29
C ASP A 149 5.42 15.51 -23.01
N GLY A 150 5.46 14.87 -21.84
CA GLY A 150 5.32 15.52 -20.53
C GLY A 150 3.88 15.83 -20.12
N TYR A 151 2.90 15.62 -20.99
CA TYR A 151 1.50 15.92 -20.70
C TYR A 151 0.94 15.10 -19.54
N SER A 152 1.30 13.82 -19.45
CA SER A 152 0.92 12.92 -18.34
C SER A 152 1.44 13.41 -16.99
N ALA A 153 2.70 13.84 -16.93
CA ALA A 153 3.31 14.36 -15.70
C ALA A 153 2.61 15.64 -15.21
N VAL A 154 2.25 16.52 -16.14
CA VAL A 154 1.52 17.75 -15.82
C VAL A 154 0.09 17.45 -15.34
N LYS A 155 -0.60 16.46 -15.93
CA LYS A 155 -1.92 16.03 -15.48
C LYS A 155 -1.89 15.31 -14.13
N ALA A 156 -0.86 14.52 -13.85
CA ALA A 156 -0.63 13.96 -12.52
C ALA A 156 -0.42 15.05 -11.44
N ALA A 157 0.22 16.17 -11.79
CA ALA A 157 0.34 17.32 -10.90
C ALA A 157 -1.02 17.98 -10.61
N LEU A 158 -1.92 18.07 -11.61
CA LEU A 158 -3.30 18.52 -11.40
C LEU A 158 -4.07 17.56 -10.50
N ASP A 159 -3.90 16.25 -10.65
CA ASP A 159 -4.56 15.24 -9.82
C ASP A 159 -4.12 15.33 -8.36
N ARG A 160 -2.81 15.49 -8.12
CA ARG A 160 -2.28 15.69 -6.76
C ARG A 160 -2.79 16.99 -6.16
N LEU A 161 -2.82 18.08 -6.94
CA LEU A 161 -3.34 19.36 -6.49
C LEU A 161 -4.81 19.25 -6.04
N ALA A 162 -5.65 18.58 -6.83
CA ALA A 162 -7.05 18.36 -6.50
C ALA A 162 -7.22 17.54 -5.21
N ALA A 163 -6.37 16.53 -4.97
CA ALA A 163 -6.38 15.75 -3.73
C ALA A 163 -6.03 16.60 -2.49
N GLU A 164 -5.08 17.53 -2.60
CA GLU A 164 -4.75 18.45 -1.49
C GLU A 164 -5.90 19.43 -1.21
N ILE A 165 -6.51 19.99 -2.27
CA ILE A 165 -7.67 20.88 -2.13
C ILE A 165 -8.84 20.15 -1.46
N ALA A 166 -9.06 18.87 -1.75
CA ALA A 166 -10.11 18.07 -1.10
C ALA A 166 -9.94 18.01 0.42
N ILE A 167 -8.69 18.06 0.91
CA ILE A 167 -8.36 18.07 2.33
C ILE A 167 -8.54 19.48 2.90
N GLU A 168 -8.08 20.51 2.19
CA GLU A 168 -8.19 21.90 2.62
C GLU A 168 -9.64 22.43 2.64
N GLU A 169 -10.49 21.95 1.73
CA GLU A 169 -11.85 22.46 1.49
C GLU A 169 -12.94 21.40 1.71
N PRO A 170 -13.17 20.94 2.96
CA PRO A 170 -14.09 19.83 3.25
C PRO A 170 -15.57 20.13 2.95
N LEU A 171 -15.91 21.41 2.69
CA LEU A 171 -17.28 21.83 2.30
C LEU A 171 -17.53 21.78 0.79
N VAL A 172 -16.47 21.60 -0.01
CA VAL A 172 -16.53 21.54 -1.46
C VAL A 172 -16.13 20.13 -1.89
N ARG A 173 -16.96 19.48 -2.71
CA ARG A 173 -16.60 18.16 -3.26
C ARG A 173 -15.55 18.36 -4.34
N VAL A 174 -14.45 17.61 -4.28
CA VAL A 174 -13.38 17.70 -5.29
C VAL A 174 -13.15 16.33 -5.90
N TRP A 175 -13.32 16.24 -7.21
CA TRP A 175 -13.20 15.01 -7.98
C TRP A 175 -12.08 15.13 -9.00
N THR A 176 -11.27 14.09 -9.09
CA THR A 176 -10.45 13.83 -10.28
C THR A 176 -11.10 12.68 -11.02
N VAL A 177 -11.35 12.88 -12.31
CA VAL A 177 -12.04 11.90 -13.15
C VAL A 177 -11.11 11.45 -14.24
N ASP A 178 -10.75 10.17 -14.17
CA ASP A 178 -9.91 9.51 -15.17
C ASP A 178 -10.76 9.09 -16.38
N SER A 179 -10.40 9.61 -17.55
CA SER A 179 -11.12 9.35 -18.79
C SER A 179 -10.26 8.67 -19.88
N ASP A 180 -10.87 7.66 -20.50
CA ASP A 180 -10.50 7.12 -21.82
C ASP A 180 -11.06 7.96 -23.00
N GLY A 181 -11.63 9.13 -22.70
CA GLY A 181 -12.35 10.03 -23.59
C GLY A 181 -13.86 9.76 -23.64
N ARG A 182 -14.32 8.51 -23.76
CA ARG A 182 -15.71 8.24 -24.19
C ARG A 182 -16.74 8.26 -23.05
N ALA A 183 -16.32 8.18 -21.80
CA ALA A 183 -17.20 7.99 -20.64
C ALA A 183 -17.24 9.16 -19.63
N GLN A 184 -16.57 10.29 -19.91
CA GLN A 184 -16.40 11.37 -18.95
C GLN A 184 -17.71 12.04 -18.50
N ALA A 185 -18.52 12.50 -19.46
CA ALA A 185 -19.73 13.24 -19.14
C ALA A 185 -20.77 12.38 -18.38
N PRO A 186 -21.05 11.12 -18.78
CA PRO A 186 -21.89 10.22 -17.99
C PRO A 186 -21.39 10.02 -16.55
N ALA A 187 -20.09 9.80 -16.34
CA ALA A 187 -19.54 9.56 -15.00
C ALA A 187 -19.68 10.79 -14.09
N LEU A 188 -19.35 11.99 -14.58
CA LEU A 188 -19.51 13.24 -13.81
C LEU A 188 -20.95 13.48 -13.37
N LEU A 189 -21.92 13.12 -14.20
CA LEU A 189 -23.34 13.23 -13.88
C LEU A 189 -23.76 12.23 -12.80
N GLU A 190 -23.26 10.99 -12.85
CA GLU A 190 -23.52 10.01 -11.79
C GLU A 190 -22.94 10.48 -10.44
N LEU A 191 -21.72 11.04 -10.43
CA LEU A 191 -21.10 11.62 -9.23
C LEU A 191 -21.93 12.79 -8.66
N LEU A 192 -22.43 13.66 -9.53
CA LEU A 192 -23.31 14.77 -9.16
C LEU A 192 -24.66 14.32 -8.60
N GLU A 193 -25.29 13.34 -9.25
CA GLU A 193 -26.62 12.84 -8.88
C GLU A 193 -26.57 12.10 -7.53
N HIS A 194 -25.47 11.40 -7.24
CA HIS A 194 -25.32 10.58 -6.03
C HIS A 194 -24.56 11.29 -4.90
N GLY A 195 -24.10 12.53 -5.13
CA GLY A 195 -23.37 13.31 -4.13
C GLY A 195 -22.08 12.62 -3.69
N ALA A 196 -21.34 12.03 -4.64
CA ALA A 196 -20.16 11.24 -4.36
C ALA A 196 -19.11 12.04 -3.54
N PRO A 197 -18.43 11.41 -2.57
CA PRO A 197 -17.44 12.10 -1.75
C PRO A 197 -16.26 12.62 -2.61
N SER A 198 -15.45 13.52 -2.05
CA SER A 198 -14.21 13.92 -2.72
C SER A 198 -13.29 12.72 -2.93
N GLY A 199 -12.59 12.65 -4.07
CA GLY A 199 -11.75 11.51 -4.39
C GLY A 199 -11.41 11.39 -5.87
N HIS A 200 -10.67 10.34 -6.20
CA HIS A 200 -10.34 9.95 -7.55
C HIS A 200 -11.32 8.90 -8.07
N TYR A 201 -11.78 9.06 -9.31
CA TYR A 201 -12.80 8.22 -9.91
C TYR A 201 -12.40 7.75 -11.31
N ASP A 202 -12.35 6.43 -11.49
CA ASP A 202 -12.27 5.80 -12.80
C ASP A 202 -13.65 5.83 -13.48
N THR A 203 -13.72 6.42 -14.68
CA THR A 203 -15.00 6.55 -15.41
C THR A 203 -15.68 5.21 -15.67
N ALA A 204 -14.94 4.14 -15.94
CA ALA A 204 -15.51 2.84 -16.21
C ALA A 204 -16.04 2.18 -14.92
N GLU A 205 -15.37 2.36 -13.79
CA GLU A 205 -15.84 1.86 -12.49
C GLU A 205 -17.09 2.58 -11.99
N VAL A 206 -17.16 3.91 -12.14
CA VAL A 206 -18.35 4.70 -11.80
C VAL A 206 -19.55 4.20 -12.58
N LEU A 207 -19.41 4.00 -13.89
CA LEU A 207 -20.49 3.55 -14.74
C LEU A 207 -20.87 2.08 -14.51
N ARG A 208 -19.90 1.19 -14.25
CA ARG A 208 -20.18 -0.20 -13.85
C ARG A 208 -20.96 -0.25 -12.55
N SER A 209 -20.58 0.55 -11.55
CA SER A 209 -21.27 0.62 -10.26
C SER A 209 -22.69 1.16 -10.41
N ALA A 210 -22.89 2.18 -11.24
CA ALA A 210 -24.22 2.70 -11.55
C ALA A 210 -25.11 1.68 -12.27
N GLN A 211 -24.53 0.84 -13.14
CA GLN A 211 -25.25 -0.26 -13.81
C GLN A 211 -25.58 -1.42 -12.84
N ALA A 212 -24.65 -1.79 -11.96
CA ALA A 212 -24.83 -2.85 -10.97
C ALA A 212 -25.87 -2.46 -9.90
N GLY A 213 -25.85 -1.22 -9.41
CA GLY A 213 -26.86 -0.71 -8.49
C GLY A 213 -28.27 -0.63 -9.11
N ARG A 214 -28.37 -0.55 -10.44
CA ARG A 214 -29.64 -0.70 -11.17
C ARG A 214 -30.02 -2.17 -11.38
N ALA A 215 -29.04 -3.07 -11.51
CA ALA A 215 -29.24 -4.52 -11.66
C ALA A 215 -29.62 -5.23 -10.36
N ASP A 216 -29.24 -4.72 -9.18
CA ASP A 216 -29.65 -5.25 -7.86
C ASP A 216 -31.15 -5.11 -7.56
N THR A 217 -31.94 -4.50 -8.47
CA THR A 217 -33.41 -4.60 -8.47
C THR A 217 -33.97 -5.81 -9.22
N ALA A 218 -33.10 -6.67 -9.80
CA ALA A 218 -33.47 -7.90 -10.47
C ALA A 218 -32.67 -9.10 -9.91
N SER A 219 -33.37 -9.97 -9.19
CA SER A 219 -32.84 -11.15 -8.47
C SER A 219 -32.20 -12.21 -9.39
N PRO A 220 -31.22 -13.03 -8.92
CA PRO A 220 -30.38 -13.88 -9.78
C PRO A 220 -30.72 -15.38 -9.74
N ALA A 221 -30.30 -16.10 -10.79
CA ALA A 221 -30.12 -17.56 -10.85
C ALA A 221 -28.99 -17.84 -11.87
N GLY A 222 -28.06 -18.78 -11.75
CA GLY A 222 -27.67 -19.76 -10.77
C GLY A 222 -26.38 -20.42 -11.32
N LEU A 223 -25.45 -20.82 -10.45
CA LEU A 223 -24.22 -21.52 -10.82
C LEU A 223 -24.42 -23.04 -10.68
N THR A 224 -23.83 -23.81 -11.59
CA THR A 224 -23.58 -25.25 -11.39
C THR A 224 -22.17 -25.65 -11.80
N ASP A 225 -21.61 -26.53 -10.98
CA ASP A 225 -20.31 -27.21 -11.00
C ASP A 225 -19.91 -27.88 -12.32
N GLY A 226 -18.60 -28.12 -12.46
CA GLY A 226 -18.03 -29.01 -13.48
C GLY A 226 -16.59 -29.43 -13.16
N THR A 227 -16.40 -30.74 -13.02
CA THR A 227 -15.27 -31.49 -12.46
C THR A 227 -14.03 -31.68 -13.37
N SER A 228 -12.96 -32.15 -12.71
CA SER A 228 -11.63 -32.60 -13.15
C SER A 228 -11.53 -33.52 -14.38
N ALA A 229 -10.38 -33.47 -15.07
CA ALA A 229 -9.76 -34.65 -15.70
C ALA A 229 -8.22 -34.53 -15.77
N SER A 230 -7.54 -35.59 -15.36
CA SER A 230 -6.08 -35.81 -15.34
C SER A 230 -5.67 -36.80 -16.44
N VAL A 231 -4.53 -36.61 -17.13
CA VAL A 231 -3.88 -37.63 -18.00
C VAL A 231 -2.34 -37.45 -17.98
N PRO A 232 -1.51 -38.51 -18.13
CA PRO A 232 -0.22 -38.68 -17.44
C PRO A 232 1.06 -38.46 -18.26
N GLY A 233 2.19 -38.58 -17.56
CA GLY A 233 3.53 -38.09 -17.94
C GLY A 233 4.38 -38.88 -18.93
N ALA A 234 5.61 -38.38 -19.08
CA ALA A 234 6.69 -39.01 -19.82
C ALA A 234 8.04 -38.72 -19.14
N ASP A 235 8.72 -39.81 -18.79
CA ASP A 235 10.09 -39.90 -18.30
C ASP A 235 11.09 -39.79 -19.47
N ARG A 236 12.27 -39.18 -19.24
CA ARG A 236 13.50 -39.36 -20.05
C ARG A 236 14.74 -38.71 -19.42
N GLY A 237 15.48 -39.50 -18.64
CA GLY A 237 16.89 -39.81 -18.88
C GLY A 237 17.96 -38.71 -18.68
N ALA A 238 18.48 -38.61 -17.45
CA ALA A 238 19.72 -37.90 -17.13
C ALA A 238 20.97 -38.80 -17.26
N ARG A 239 22.03 -38.29 -17.91
CA ARG A 239 23.38 -38.88 -17.90
C ARG A 239 24.19 -38.35 -16.72
N LYS A 240 24.80 -39.26 -15.96
CA LYS A 240 25.72 -39.00 -14.84
C LYS A 240 27.11 -38.57 -15.32
N ALA A 241 27.69 -37.57 -14.65
CA ALA A 241 29.14 -37.44 -14.46
C ALA A 241 29.42 -37.11 -12.97
N ARG A 242 30.46 -37.72 -12.42
CA ARG A 242 30.77 -37.84 -10.97
C ARG A 242 31.50 -36.62 -10.39
N ALA A 243 30.97 -36.14 -9.27
CA ALA A 243 31.58 -35.76 -7.98
C ALA A 243 33.02 -35.20 -7.91
N ARG A 244 33.13 -34.01 -7.30
CA ARG A 244 34.02 -33.75 -6.16
C ARG A 244 33.17 -33.16 -5.03
N GLY A 245 33.26 -33.76 -3.85
CA GLY A 245 32.33 -33.53 -2.74
C GLY A 245 32.47 -32.15 -2.11
N SER A 246 31.36 -31.41 -2.09
CA SER A 246 31.07 -30.48 -1.00
C SER A 246 30.18 -31.23 0.00
N ALA A 247 30.60 -31.27 1.25
CA ALA A 247 29.71 -31.65 2.34
C ALA A 247 28.65 -30.55 2.41
N GLY A 248 27.52 -30.77 1.73
CA GLY A 248 26.35 -29.93 1.89
C GLY A 248 26.02 -29.83 3.37
N LEU A 249 25.57 -28.66 3.80
CA LEU A 249 24.94 -28.47 5.10
C LEU A 249 24.02 -29.65 5.36
N SER A 250 24.49 -30.58 6.18
CA SER A 250 23.58 -31.46 6.87
C SER A 250 22.66 -30.51 7.62
N ARG A 251 21.37 -30.74 7.48
CA ARG A 251 20.28 -30.22 8.32
C ARG A 251 20.50 -30.51 9.83
N ALA A 252 21.70 -30.94 10.21
CA ALA A 252 22.28 -31.00 11.53
C ALA A 252 21.96 -29.69 12.25
N LYS A 253 20.95 -29.79 13.11
CA LYS A 253 20.64 -28.89 14.20
C LYS A 253 21.94 -28.38 14.82
N PHE A 254 22.40 -27.19 14.43
CA PHE A 254 23.38 -26.50 15.24
C PHE A 254 22.61 -25.87 16.39
N SER A 255 22.99 -26.21 17.62
CA SER A 255 22.43 -25.57 18.81
C SER A 255 23.06 -24.20 18.95
N LEU A 256 22.24 -23.16 19.02
CA LEU A 256 22.70 -21.80 19.27
C LEU A 256 22.96 -21.64 20.79
N PRO A 257 24.20 -21.32 21.22
CA PRO A 257 24.46 -21.03 22.63
C PRO A 257 23.56 -19.90 23.13
N GLY A 258 22.97 -20.04 24.32
CA GLY A 258 22.06 -19.03 24.88
C GLY A 258 22.67 -17.63 24.96
N ALA A 259 23.99 -17.53 25.11
CA ALA A 259 24.73 -16.26 25.13
C ALA A 259 24.69 -15.47 23.80
N LEU A 260 24.36 -16.12 22.68
CA LEU A 260 24.24 -15.45 21.38
C LEU A 260 22.81 -15.00 21.08
N LYS A 261 21.83 -15.31 21.93
CA LYS A 261 20.44 -14.85 21.77
C LYS A 261 20.30 -13.43 22.31
N ALA A 262 19.93 -12.49 21.45
CA ALA A 262 19.60 -11.12 21.82
C ALA A 262 18.12 -11.05 22.23
N ASN A 263 17.87 -11.24 23.53
CA ASN A 263 16.54 -11.12 24.13
C ASN A 263 16.22 -9.70 24.62
N VAL A 264 17.19 -8.78 24.51
CA VAL A 264 17.04 -7.38 24.91
C VAL A 264 17.56 -6.45 23.80
N PRO A 265 16.98 -5.26 23.66
CA PRO A 265 17.45 -4.23 22.74
C PRO A 265 18.95 -3.91 22.91
N PRO A 266 19.72 -3.70 21.82
CA PRO A 266 21.12 -3.28 21.91
C PRO A 266 21.30 -1.97 22.71
N GLU A 267 20.28 -1.10 22.72
CA GLU A 267 20.29 0.18 23.43
C GLU A 267 20.43 0.02 24.95
N GLU A 268 19.92 -1.08 25.53
CA GLU A 268 20.09 -1.38 26.96
C GLU A 268 21.55 -1.71 27.33
N HIS A 269 22.34 -2.07 26.33
CA HIS A 269 23.77 -2.31 26.46
C HIS A 269 24.62 -1.14 25.97
N GLY A 270 24.01 0.02 25.71
CA GLY A 270 24.69 1.23 25.25
C GLY A 270 25.11 1.22 23.78
N VAL A 271 24.53 0.32 22.97
CA VAL A 271 24.77 0.26 21.52
C VAL A 271 23.58 0.84 20.78
N ASP A 272 23.81 1.81 19.91
CA ASP A 272 22.73 2.34 19.04
C ASP A 272 22.24 1.26 18.08
N ARG A 273 20.93 1.21 17.82
CA ARG A 273 20.36 0.22 16.89
C ARG A 273 20.95 0.29 15.49
N GLY A 274 21.39 1.47 15.05
CA GLY A 274 22.05 1.70 13.77
C GLY A 274 23.50 1.22 13.71
N ASP A 275 24.09 0.83 14.84
CA ASP A 275 25.49 0.38 14.95
C ASP A 275 25.61 -1.12 15.28
N VAL A 276 24.51 -1.87 15.25
CA VAL A 276 24.56 -3.36 15.30
C VAL A 276 25.42 -3.90 14.16
N ARG A 277 25.90 -5.14 14.31
CA ARG A 277 26.78 -5.73 13.30
C ARG A 277 25.98 -6.15 12.07
N LEU A 278 26.62 -6.06 10.93
CA LEU A 278 26.10 -6.46 9.64
C LEU A 278 27.07 -7.46 9.00
N LEU A 279 26.61 -8.69 8.80
CA LEU A 279 27.32 -9.67 7.99
C LEU A 279 26.88 -9.52 6.54
N VAL A 280 27.81 -9.55 5.58
CA VAL A 280 27.49 -9.41 4.16
C VAL A 280 28.00 -10.62 3.41
N GLY A 281 27.08 -11.35 2.78
CA GLY A 281 27.38 -12.47 1.89
C GLY A 281 27.11 -12.10 0.43
N ARG A 282 28.07 -12.38 -0.47
CA ARG A 282 27.94 -12.16 -1.92
C ARG A 282 27.89 -13.48 -2.67
N LYS A 283 26.77 -13.74 -3.36
CA LYS A 283 26.50 -15.03 -4.02
C LYS A 283 27.46 -15.33 -5.16
N ALA A 284 27.76 -14.35 -6.02
CA ALA A 284 28.66 -14.57 -7.16
C ALA A 284 30.11 -14.88 -6.77
N SER A 285 30.64 -14.24 -5.71
CA SER A 285 32.01 -14.45 -5.25
C SER A 285 32.16 -15.50 -4.16
N GLY A 286 31.09 -15.80 -3.42
CA GLY A 286 31.14 -16.61 -2.19
C GLY A 286 31.75 -15.87 -1.00
N GLU A 287 32.03 -14.57 -1.13
CA GLU A 287 32.69 -13.75 -0.10
C GLU A 287 31.76 -13.46 1.07
N VAL A 288 32.30 -13.54 2.28
CA VAL A 288 31.65 -13.14 3.54
C VAL A 288 32.49 -12.04 4.19
N THR A 289 31.89 -10.90 4.49
CA THR A 289 32.57 -9.75 5.10
C THR A 289 31.79 -9.18 6.29
N HIS A 290 32.51 -8.51 7.19
CA HIS A 290 31.97 -7.97 8.43
C HIS A 290 31.94 -6.45 8.39
N HIS A 291 30.79 -5.88 8.74
CA HIS A 291 30.51 -4.44 8.72
C HIS A 291 29.71 -4.05 9.96
N HIS A 292 29.54 -2.75 10.16
CA HIS A 292 28.46 -2.21 10.98
C HIS A 292 27.25 -1.84 10.11
N PHE A 293 26.06 -1.87 10.70
CA PHE A 293 24.84 -1.52 9.99
C PHE A 293 24.85 -0.07 9.48
N SER A 294 25.55 0.83 10.17
CA SER A 294 25.76 2.20 9.74
C SER A 294 26.54 2.34 8.42
N GLU A 295 27.20 1.28 7.97
CA GLU A 295 27.90 1.21 6.68
C GLU A 295 27.01 0.72 5.53
N LEU A 296 25.77 0.30 5.80
CA LEU A 296 24.80 -0.17 4.79
C LEU A 296 24.72 0.73 3.55
N PRO A 297 24.66 2.08 3.64
CA PRO A 297 24.59 2.94 2.46
C PRO A 297 25.75 2.75 1.46
N ARG A 298 26.93 2.30 1.92
CA ARG A 298 28.12 2.06 1.08
C ARG A 298 28.08 0.69 0.38
N LEU A 299 27.27 -0.23 0.89
CA LEU A 299 27.12 -1.60 0.37
C LEU A 299 26.04 -1.68 -0.72
N LEU A 300 25.20 -0.67 -0.80
CA LEU A 300 24.15 -0.49 -1.81
C LEU A 300 24.66 0.35 -2.99
N ARG A 301 23.98 0.23 -4.12
CA ARG A 301 24.28 0.94 -5.38
C ARG A 301 23.11 1.88 -5.71
N PRO A 302 23.35 3.00 -6.43
CA PRO A 302 22.27 3.77 -7.00
C PRO A 302 21.34 2.87 -7.83
N LEU A 303 20.03 3.16 -7.81
CA LEU A 303 18.96 2.35 -8.41
C LEU A 303 18.64 1.02 -7.72
N ASP A 304 19.31 0.67 -6.61
CA ASP A 304 18.79 -0.38 -5.74
C ASP A 304 17.44 0.06 -5.15
N VAL A 305 16.53 -0.89 -4.96
CA VAL A 305 15.25 -0.70 -4.28
C VAL A 305 15.28 -1.50 -2.98
N LEU A 306 15.21 -0.82 -1.83
CA LEU A 306 14.95 -1.45 -0.54
C LEU A 306 13.44 -1.57 -0.35
N VAL A 307 12.93 -2.80 -0.31
CA VAL A 307 11.52 -3.05 -0.05
C VAL A 307 11.32 -3.28 1.44
N VAL A 308 10.58 -2.38 2.08
CA VAL A 308 10.43 -2.33 3.54
C VAL A 308 8.98 -2.59 3.94
N ASN A 309 8.77 -3.36 5.01
CA ASN A 309 7.46 -3.54 5.61
C ASN A 309 7.15 -2.37 6.56
N THR A 310 6.03 -1.70 6.32
CA THR A 310 5.57 -0.52 7.08
C THR A 310 4.53 -0.85 8.14
N SER A 311 4.11 -2.12 8.27
CA SER A 311 3.15 -2.53 9.29
C SER A 311 3.66 -2.23 10.70
N ALA A 312 2.88 -1.47 11.47
CA ALA A 312 3.19 -1.15 12.85
C ALA A 312 3.04 -2.37 13.77
N THR A 313 3.98 -2.56 14.69
CA THR A 313 3.85 -3.56 15.75
C THR A 313 2.83 -3.07 16.79
N ALA A 314 1.80 -3.86 17.04
CA ALA A 314 0.86 -3.59 18.13
C ALA A 314 1.30 -4.29 19.43
N PRO A 315 0.99 -3.75 20.62
CA PRO A 315 1.09 -4.50 21.87
C PRO A 315 -0.05 -5.53 21.93
N PRO A 316 0.19 -6.81 21.61
CA PRO A 316 -0.91 -7.71 21.28
C PRO A 316 -1.40 -8.51 22.49
N LYS A 317 -0.64 -8.55 23.60
CA LYS A 317 -0.96 -9.37 24.78
C LYS A 317 -1.77 -8.57 25.78
N VAL A 318 -2.91 -9.11 26.18
CA VAL A 318 -3.74 -8.59 27.26
C VAL A 318 -4.14 -9.74 28.18
N ASP A 319 -4.15 -9.51 29.49
CA ASP A 319 -4.68 -10.49 30.43
C ASP A 319 -6.19 -10.64 30.29
N GLY A 320 -6.71 -11.81 30.63
CA GLY A 320 -8.13 -12.09 30.56
C GLY A 320 -8.54 -13.28 31.38
N ARG A 321 -9.84 -13.59 31.36
CA ARG A 321 -10.40 -14.75 32.07
C ARG A 321 -11.43 -15.49 31.23
N ALA A 322 -11.23 -16.79 31.05
CA ALA A 322 -12.20 -17.71 30.47
C ALA A 322 -12.91 -18.46 31.61
N GLY A 323 -14.09 -17.99 32.02
CA GLY A 323 -14.74 -18.47 33.24
C GLY A 323 -13.89 -18.14 34.48
N SER A 324 -13.46 -19.16 35.24
CA SER A 324 -12.57 -18.99 36.40
C SER A 324 -11.08 -18.97 36.04
N GLU A 325 -10.70 -19.47 34.85
CA GLU A 325 -9.33 -19.64 34.39
C GLU A 325 -8.72 -18.31 33.94
N ALA A 326 -7.51 -18.00 34.39
CA ALA A 326 -6.76 -16.83 33.94
C ALA A 326 -6.00 -17.17 32.65
N VAL A 327 -6.16 -16.32 31.63
CA VAL A 327 -5.61 -16.52 30.29
C VAL A 327 -4.90 -15.26 29.81
N THR A 328 -3.89 -15.40 28.96
CA THR A 328 -3.37 -14.31 28.14
C THR A 328 -4.01 -14.37 26.75
N ILE A 329 -4.57 -13.25 26.33
CA ILE A 329 -5.16 -13.06 24.99
C ILE A 329 -4.11 -12.36 24.13
N ARG A 330 -3.79 -12.93 22.97
CA ARG A 330 -2.96 -12.29 21.94
C ARG A 330 -3.79 -11.92 20.74
N PHE A 331 -3.93 -10.63 20.48
CA PHE A 331 -4.55 -10.12 19.27
C PHE A 331 -3.55 -10.21 18.11
N SER A 332 -3.97 -10.86 17.03
CA SER A 332 -3.14 -11.09 15.85
C SER A 332 -3.55 -10.18 14.70
N THR A 333 -4.77 -10.34 14.17
CA THR A 333 -5.24 -9.59 13.00
C THR A 333 -6.72 -9.26 13.17
N ARG A 334 -7.14 -8.03 12.86
CA ARG A 334 -8.56 -7.70 12.73
C ARG A 334 -9.00 -7.95 11.29
N LEU A 335 -10.17 -8.54 11.09
CA LEU A 335 -10.74 -8.74 9.76
C LEU A 335 -11.61 -7.54 9.38
N ASP A 336 -11.86 -7.38 8.07
CA ASP A 336 -12.67 -6.28 7.54
C ASP A 336 -14.12 -6.29 8.07
N ASP A 337 -14.62 -7.46 8.52
CA ASP A 337 -15.94 -7.61 9.16
C ASP A 337 -15.95 -7.28 10.66
N GLY A 338 -14.81 -6.84 11.21
CA GLY A 338 -14.66 -6.43 12.60
C GLY A 338 -14.29 -7.56 13.57
N ARG A 339 -14.23 -8.83 13.13
CA ARG A 339 -13.74 -9.94 13.94
C ARG A 339 -12.23 -9.87 14.14
N TRP A 340 -11.73 -10.60 15.13
CA TRP A 340 -10.33 -10.69 15.48
C TRP A 340 -9.83 -12.12 15.43
N VAL A 341 -8.68 -12.32 14.81
CA VAL A 341 -7.85 -13.51 15.00
C VAL A 341 -7.10 -13.33 16.32
N VAL A 342 -7.32 -14.23 17.26
CA VAL A 342 -6.67 -14.22 18.58
C VAL A 342 -6.06 -15.57 18.93
N GLU A 343 -5.02 -15.54 19.75
CA GLU A 343 -4.47 -16.71 20.43
C GLU A 343 -4.78 -16.63 21.92
N LEU A 344 -5.18 -17.76 22.53
CA LEU A 344 -5.33 -17.87 23.98
C LEU A 344 -4.24 -18.78 24.54
N SER A 345 -3.50 -18.27 25.51
CA SER A 345 -2.54 -19.06 26.28
C SER A 345 -2.84 -18.99 27.77
N SER A 346 -2.28 -19.91 28.55
CA SER A 346 -2.21 -19.83 30.02
C SER A 346 -1.63 -18.49 30.48
N ALA A 347 -1.87 -18.13 31.75
CA ALA A 347 -1.41 -16.86 32.32
C ALA A 347 0.12 -16.66 32.29
N ASP A 348 0.90 -17.75 32.23
CA ASP A 348 2.36 -17.72 32.01
C ASP A 348 2.76 -17.46 30.54
N GLY A 349 1.78 -17.36 29.63
CA GLY A 349 1.97 -17.04 28.22
C GLY A 349 2.47 -18.20 27.34
N GLY A 350 2.74 -19.38 27.91
CA GLY A 350 3.47 -20.44 27.23
C GLY A 350 2.61 -21.52 26.56
N THR A 351 1.44 -21.83 27.13
CA THR A 351 0.67 -23.02 26.75
C THR A 351 -0.69 -22.64 26.16
N PRO A 352 -1.07 -23.13 24.96
CA PRO A 352 -2.42 -22.92 24.42
C PRO A 352 -3.52 -23.40 25.37
N VAL A 353 -4.63 -22.67 25.41
CA VAL A 353 -5.78 -23.03 26.26
C VAL A 353 -6.70 -24.00 25.52
N ASP A 354 -6.73 -25.24 25.99
CA ASP A 354 -7.51 -26.35 25.39
C ASP A 354 -8.93 -26.48 25.96
N THR A 355 -9.21 -25.82 27.08
CA THR A 355 -10.51 -25.86 27.78
C THR A 355 -11.60 -25.05 27.08
N CYS A 356 -11.23 -24.17 26.15
CA CYS A 356 -12.14 -23.27 25.45
C CYS A 356 -12.79 -23.94 24.22
N ALA A 357 -14.07 -23.66 24.00
CA ALA A 357 -14.90 -24.15 22.89
C ALA A 357 -15.53 -22.98 22.10
N PRO A 358 -16.04 -23.20 20.88
CA PRO A 358 -16.93 -22.25 20.22
C PRO A 358 -18.03 -21.75 21.16
N GLY A 359 -18.22 -20.43 21.24
CA GLY A 359 -19.12 -19.74 22.15
C GLY A 359 -18.53 -19.42 23.54
N THR A 360 -17.30 -19.85 23.85
CA THR A 360 -16.64 -19.44 25.10
C THR A 360 -16.48 -17.93 25.13
N VAL A 361 -16.88 -17.33 26.26
CA VAL A 361 -16.77 -15.89 26.49
C VAL A 361 -15.57 -15.62 27.40
N VAL A 362 -14.66 -14.78 26.92
CA VAL A 362 -13.45 -14.36 27.61
C VAL A 362 -13.60 -12.91 28.06
N ALA A 363 -13.43 -12.67 29.36
CA ALA A 363 -13.31 -11.32 29.91
C ALA A 363 -11.93 -10.75 29.59
N VAL A 364 -11.85 -9.50 29.16
CA VAL A 364 -10.58 -8.83 28.84
C VAL A 364 -10.19 -7.89 29.98
N ASP A 365 -8.97 -8.06 30.50
CA ASP A 365 -8.28 -7.11 31.39
C ASP A 365 -9.03 -6.80 32.70
N ASP A 366 -9.49 -7.88 33.35
CA ASP A 366 -10.35 -7.89 34.55
C ASP A 366 -11.65 -7.04 34.45
N ASP A 367 -11.88 -6.35 33.33
CA ASP A 367 -13.06 -5.54 33.10
C ASP A 367 -14.23 -6.46 32.73
N THR A 368 -15.26 -6.43 33.56
CA THR A 368 -16.44 -7.27 33.34
C THR A 368 -17.30 -6.81 32.15
N ARG A 369 -16.99 -5.65 31.56
CA ARG A 369 -17.76 -5.05 30.46
C ARG A 369 -17.21 -5.42 29.08
N VAL A 370 -15.92 -5.72 28.97
CA VAL A 370 -15.30 -6.11 27.71
C VAL A 370 -15.31 -7.63 27.62
N ARG A 371 -15.99 -8.15 26.60
CA ARG A 371 -16.23 -9.58 26.42
C ARG A 371 -15.93 -9.98 24.98
N LEU A 372 -14.98 -10.88 24.83
CA LEU A 372 -14.60 -11.49 23.58
C LEU A 372 -15.25 -12.89 23.50
N VAL A 373 -16.02 -13.17 22.46
CA VAL A 373 -16.59 -14.50 22.19
C VAL A 373 -15.72 -15.19 21.16
N LEU A 374 -15.39 -16.44 21.44
CA LEU A 374 -14.67 -17.30 20.50
C LEU A 374 -15.68 -17.93 19.52
N ASP A 375 -15.62 -17.57 18.25
CA ASP A 375 -16.55 -18.08 17.23
C ASP A 375 -16.19 -19.52 16.85
N HIS A 376 -14.99 -19.73 16.33
CA HIS A 376 -14.49 -21.04 15.93
C HIS A 376 -12.96 -21.02 15.82
N ARG A 377 -12.36 -22.21 15.74
CA ARG A 377 -10.93 -22.37 15.47
C ARG A 377 -10.65 -21.95 14.03
N LEU A 378 -9.63 -21.11 13.84
CA LEU A 378 -9.25 -20.64 12.51
C LEU A 378 -8.71 -21.79 11.65
N GLU A 379 -7.99 -22.72 12.30
CA GLU A 379 -7.37 -23.87 11.64
C GLU A 379 -7.98 -25.17 12.20
N PRO A 380 -8.57 -26.03 11.35
CA PRO A 380 -9.11 -27.32 11.78
C PRO A 380 -8.03 -28.20 12.41
N GLY A 381 -8.27 -28.65 13.65
CA GLY A 381 -7.31 -29.47 14.41
C GLY A 381 -6.23 -28.70 15.17
N SER A 382 -6.20 -27.36 15.06
CA SER A 382 -5.32 -26.49 15.85
C SER A 382 -6.06 -25.95 17.08
N ASN A 383 -5.42 -25.99 18.24
CA ASN A 383 -5.91 -25.44 19.49
C ASN A 383 -5.39 -24.01 19.77
N ARG A 384 -4.81 -23.36 18.77
CA ARG A 384 -4.05 -22.12 18.99
C ARG A 384 -4.82 -20.86 18.61
N LEU A 385 -5.29 -20.78 17.37
CA LEU A 385 -5.93 -19.58 16.83
C LEU A 385 -7.45 -19.68 16.85
N TRP A 386 -8.08 -18.62 17.32
CA TRP A 386 -9.52 -18.42 17.32
C TRP A 386 -9.87 -17.26 16.42
N LEU A 387 -10.98 -17.39 15.72
CA LEU A 387 -11.73 -16.23 15.28
C LEU A 387 -12.66 -15.80 16.41
N ALA A 388 -12.70 -14.52 16.71
CA ALA A 388 -13.42 -14.00 17.86
C ALA A 388 -14.04 -12.64 17.59
N HIS A 389 -15.14 -12.33 18.27
CA HIS A 389 -15.81 -11.03 18.18
C HIS A 389 -16.09 -10.44 19.57
N PHE A 390 -16.30 -9.14 19.65
CA PHE A 390 -16.73 -8.51 20.91
C PHE A 390 -18.27 -8.52 21.03
N LEU A 391 -18.81 -8.83 22.21
CA LEU A 391 -20.26 -8.83 22.49
C LEU A 391 -20.90 -7.43 22.45
N ALA A 392 -20.09 -6.38 22.61
CA ALA A 392 -20.48 -4.97 22.56
C ALA A 392 -19.43 -4.20 21.74
N SER A 393 -19.53 -2.87 21.68
CA SER A 393 -18.40 -2.04 21.23
C SER A 393 -17.15 -2.52 21.98
N GLY A 394 -16.22 -3.15 21.25
CA GLY A 394 -15.01 -3.70 21.83
C GLY A 394 -14.22 -2.63 22.60
N PRO A 395 -13.15 -3.01 23.31
CA PRO A 395 -12.26 -2.00 23.87
C PRO A 395 -11.80 -1.10 22.72
N SER A 396 -11.83 0.22 22.92
CA SER A 396 -11.14 1.10 21.98
C SER A 396 -9.70 0.59 21.87
N THR A 397 -9.15 0.59 20.67
CA THR A 397 -7.78 0.10 20.49
C THR A 397 -6.75 0.91 21.25
N ASP A 398 -7.03 2.17 21.57
CA ASP A 398 -6.26 2.95 22.54
C ASP A 398 -6.20 2.27 23.91
N ARG A 399 -7.29 1.65 24.36
CA ARG A 399 -7.34 0.92 25.62
C ARG A 399 -6.50 -0.36 25.58
N LEU A 400 -6.54 -1.10 24.46
CA LEU A 400 -5.63 -2.23 24.23
C LEU A 400 -4.17 -1.77 24.16
N ARG A 401 -3.89 -0.58 23.62
CA ARG A 401 -2.54 -0.01 23.55
C ARG A 401 -1.98 0.42 24.91
N HIS A 402 -2.81 1.04 25.75
CA HIS A 402 -2.38 1.50 27.07
C HIS A 402 -2.16 0.37 28.08
N ARG A 403 -2.81 -0.78 27.87
CA ARG A 403 -2.78 -1.90 28.82
C ARG A 403 -2.14 -3.17 28.26
N GLY A 404 -1.96 -3.23 26.95
CA GLY A 404 -1.32 -4.33 26.27
C GLY A 404 0.18 -4.34 26.51
N ARG A 405 0.76 -5.52 26.45
CA ARG A 405 2.21 -5.74 26.50
C ARG A 405 2.71 -6.38 25.20
N PRO A 406 3.99 -6.18 24.84
CA PRO A 406 4.65 -6.80 23.69
C PRO A 406 4.42 -8.29 23.45
N PHE A 407 4.55 -8.70 22.17
CA PHE A 407 4.47 -10.12 21.76
C PHE A 407 5.65 -10.95 22.27
N HIS A 408 6.87 -10.43 22.20
CA HIS A 408 8.07 -11.09 22.74
C HIS A 408 8.46 -10.49 24.09
N GLY A 409 8.67 -11.38 25.05
CA GLY A 409 8.87 -11.09 26.46
C GLY A 409 8.41 -12.32 27.25
N ASP A 410 9.37 -13.00 27.87
CA ASP A 410 9.06 -13.90 28.98
C ASP A 410 8.36 -13.10 30.08
N VAL A 411 7.65 -13.78 30.96
CA VAL A 411 7.03 -13.13 32.14
C VAL A 411 8.13 -12.39 32.91
N GLY A 412 8.21 -11.06 32.75
CA GLY A 412 9.17 -10.19 33.43
C GLY A 412 10.03 -9.28 32.54
N THR A 413 10.12 -9.48 31.22
CA THR A 413 10.92 -8.64 30.30
C THR A 413 10.03 -7.98 29.24
N CYS A 414 9.26 -6.97 29.64
CA CYS A 414 8.49 -6.14 28.70
C CYS A 414 9.31 -4.93 28.27
N HIS A 415 9.78 -4.94 27.03
CA HIS A 415 10.45 -3.80 26.40
C HIS A 415 9.44 -2.72 26.01
N PRO A 416 9.82 -1.42 26.00
CA PRO A 416 8.91 -0.38 25.55
C PRO A 416 8.55 -0.60 24.07
N LEU A 417 7.33 -0.24 23.68
CA LEU A 417 6.85 -0.40 22.30
C LEU A 417 7.78 0.30 21.28
N THR A 418 8.44 1.39 21.68
CA THR A 418 9.45 2.10 20.87
C THR A 418 10.67 1.24 20.53
N ALA A 419 11.03 0.28 21.39
CA ALA A 419 12.08 -0.69 21.09
C ALA A 419 11.64 -1.73 20.05
N GLN A 420 10.33 -1.90 19.86
CA GLN A 420 9.71 -2.87 18.96
C GLN A 420 9.07 -2.23 17.72
N GLN A 421 9.44 -0.98 17.44
CA GLN A 421 8.97 -0.25 16.29
C GLN A 421 10.13 0.13 15.39
N THR A 422 9.91 0.02 14.07
CA THR A 422 10.84 0.49 13.04
C THR A 422 10.54 1.94 12.69
N VAL A 423 11.51 2.63 12.11
CA VAL A 423 11.31 3.99 11.56
C VAL A 423 10.38 4.03 10.34
N PHE A 424 10.09 2.87 9.75
CA PHE A 424 9.20 2.76 8.59
C PHE A 424 7.75 2.53 8.95
N ALA A 425 7.44 2.36 10.23
CA ALA A 425 6.07 2.12 10.64
C ALA A 425 5.17 3.30 10.29
N ASP A 426 4.02 3.02 9.69
CA ASP A 426 3.13 4.06 9.20
C ASP A 426 2.64 4.98 10.35
N ALA A 427 2.84 6.30 10.18
CA ALA A 427 2.52 7.27 11.21
C ALA A 427 1.02 7.35 11.52
N THR A 428 0.15 7.05 10.56
CA THR A 428 -1.31 6.98 10.77
C THR A 428 -1.68 5.70 11.53
N GLU A 429 -1.04 4.56 11.24
CA GLU A 429 -1.20 3.36 12.07
C GLU A 429 -0.71 3.60 13.50
N VAL A 430 0.44 4.30 13.66
CA VAL A 430 0.99 4.63 14.98
C VAL A 430 0.13 5.65 15.73
N ALA A 431 -0.35 6.71 15.08
CA ALA A 431 -1.08 7.80 15.72
C ALA A 431 -2.57 7.49 15.97
N SER A 432 -3.23 6.79 15.05
CA SER A 432 -4.69 6.62 15.10
C SER A 432 -5.17 5.68 16.19
N GLY A 433 -4.31 4.79 16.71
CA GLY A 433 -4.79 3.71 17.55
C GLY A 433 -5.57 2.64 16.77
N ALA A 434 -6.19 3.02 15.66
CA ALA A 434 -7.34 2.37 15.06
C ALA A 434 -6.93 1.22 14.14
N PRO A 435 -7.80 0.20 13.99
CA PRO A 435 -7.39 -1.15 13.65
C PRO A 435 -7.98 -1.46 12.29
N ALA A 436 -7.36 -1.04 11.21
CA ALA A 436 -7.57 -1.81 10.01
C ALA A 436 -6.81 -3.13 10.22
N HIS A 437 -5.48 -3.07 10.30
CA HIS A 437 -4.62 -4.25 10.39
C HIS A 437 -3.32 -3.88 11.12
N GLN A 438 -2.85 -4.68 12.09
CA GLN A 438 -1.61 -4.42 12.84
C GLN A 438 -0.76 -5.68 12.88
N SER A 439 0.57 -5.52 12.94
CA SER A 439 1.51 -6.63 12.98
C SER A 439 1.66 -7.14 14.41
N ALA A 440 1.53 -8.45 14.62
CA ALA A 440 1.76 -9.05 15.94
C ALA A 440 3.25 -9.15 16.26
N GLU A 441 4.08 -9.40 15.24
CA GLU A 441 5.54 -9.44 15.37
C GLU A 441 6.16 -8.24 14.65
N LEU A 442 7.28 -7.76 15.19
CA LEU A 442 8.08 -6.69 14.61
C LEU A 442 8.74 -7.13 13.29
N PRO A 443 8.75 -6.28 12.24
CA PRO A 443 9.63 -6.43 11.08
C PRO A 443 11.12 -6.24 11.44
N SER A 444 11.68 -7.18 12.20
CA SER A 444 12.94 -7.03 12.95
C SER A 444 14.16 -6.71 12.09
N ALA A 445 14.20 -7.18 10.84
CA ALA A 445 15.27 -6.87 9.90
C ALA A 445 15.38 -5.36 9.58
N ALA A 446 14.28 -4.61 9.70
CA ALA A 446 14.24 -3.17 9.50
C ALA A 446 14.46 -2.37 10.78
N ARG A 447 14.55 -3.02 11.95
CA ARG A 447 14.72 -2.35 13.24
C ARG A 447 16.01 -1.52 13.31
N PRO A 448 17.17 -1.95 12.77
CA PRO A 448 18.40 -1.16 12.83
C PRO A 448 18.36 0.18 12.08
N PHE A 449 17.37 0.41 11.20
CA PHE A 449 17.25 1.70 10.51
C PHE A 449 16.91 2.83 11.49
N THR A 450 17.61 3.93 11.34
CA THR A 450 17.34 5.22 11.98
C THR A 450 17.02 6.27 10.91
N ASP A 451 16.40 7.39 11.27
CA ASP A 451 16.10 8.46 10.30
C ASP A 451 17.35 8.96 9.55
N HIS A 452 18.48 9.01 10.26
CA HIS A 452 19.77 9.36 9.67
C HIS A 452 20.23 8.32 8.64
N LEU A 453 20.10 7.02 8.94
CA LEU A 453 20.48 5.97 7.99
C LEU A 453 19.53 5.92 6.79
N VAL A 454 18.23 6.12 6.99
CA VAL A 454 17.25 6.23 5.90
C VAL A 454 17.65 7.38 4.96
N THR A 455 17.98 8.54 5.52
CA THR A 455 18.45 9.69 4.75
C THR A 455 19.75 9.38 4.00
N ALA A 456 20.72 8.72 4.65
CA ALA A 456 21.98 8.33 4.02
C ALA A 456 21.81 7.33 2.86
N VAL A 457 20.86 6.39 2.99
CA VAL A 457 20.49 5.45 1.91
C VAL A 457 19.86 6.19 0.73
N VAL A 458 18.86 7.04 0.98
CA VAL A 458 18.15 7.79 -0.08
C VAL A 458 19.09 8.75 -0.80
N THR A 459 19.95 9.48 -0.09
CA THR A 459 20.95 10.39 -0.69
C THR A 459 21.99 9.67 -1.54
N ARG A 460 22.16 8.36 -1.37
CA ARG A 460 23.00 7.52 -2.24
C ARG A 460 22.33 7.11 -3.55
N GLY A 461 21.08 7.51 -3.77
CA GLY A 461 20.29 7.16 -4.96
C GLY A 461 19.62 5.79 -4.85
N VAL A 462 19.47 5.26 -3.64
CA VAL A 462 18.70 4.05 -3.36
C VAL A 462 17.25 4.43 -3.12
N VAL A 463 16.32 3.69 -3.71
CA VAL A 463 14.88 3.91 -3.56
C VAL A 463 14.38 3.06 -2.39
N ILE A 464 13.48 3.61 -1.57
CA ILE A 464 12.76 2.87 -0.54
C ILE A 464 11.34 2.67 -1.03
N ALA A 465 10.89 1.42 -1.08
CA ALA A 465 9.56 1.05 -1.56
C ALA A 465 8.76 0.36 -0.44
N PRO A 466 7.67 0.96 0.04
CA PRO A 466 6.90 0.42 1.15
C PRO A 466 5.95 -0.71 0.71
N ILE A 467 5.74 -1.67 1.59
CA ILE A 467 4.69 -2.68 1.51
C ILE A 467 4.08 -2.89 2.89
N GLU A 468 2.94 -3.57 2.95
CA GLU A 468 2.35 -4.06 4.20
C GLU A 468 2.37 -5.58 4.22
N LEU A 469 2.75 -6.15 5.36
CA LEU A 469 2.48 -7.54 5.71
C LEU A 469 2.33 -7.63 7.23
N HIS A 470 1.09 -7.87 7.67
CA HIS A 470 0.76 -7.97 9.08
C HIS A 470 1.10 -9.38 9.56
N THR A 471 2.25 -9.50 10.21
CA THR A 471 2.74 -10.80 10.66
C THR A 471 1.84 -11.35 11.74
N ARG A 472 1.67 -12.66 11.69
CA ARG A 472 0.97 -13.40 12.74
C ARG A 472 1.99 -14.16 13.59
N PRO A 473 1.63 -14.44 14.85
CA PRO A 473 2.43 -15.29 15.73
C PRO A 473 2.83 -16.61 15.05
N SER A 474 4.13 -16.86 14.94
CA SER A 474 4.61 -18.14 14.37
C SER A 474 4.14 -19.33 15.21
N PRO A 475 3.63 -20.43 14.61
CA PRO A 475 3.33 -21.65 15.34
C PRO A 475 4.58 -22.14 16.09
N GLY A 476 4.41 -22.53 17.36
CA GLY A 476 5.48 -22.82 18.32
C GLY A 476 6.26 -24.08 17.99
N ALA A 477 5.85 -24.80 16.95
CA ALA A 477 6.65 -25.86 16.34
C ALA A 477 7.48 -25.24 15.20
N PRO A 478 8.83 -25.22 15.32
CA PRO A 478 9.72 -24.58 14.35
C PRO A 478 9.51 -25.00 12.88
N SER A 479 8.94 -26.19 12.68
CA SER A 479 8.77 -26.85 11.38
C SER A 479 7.47 -26.55 10.64
N GLN A 480 6.52 -25.80 11.22
CA GLN A 480 5.26 -25.50 10.53
C GLN A 480 5.41 -24.32 9.55
N PRO A 481 4.75 -24.38 8.38
CA PRO A 481 4.74 -23.25 7.45
C PRO A 481 4.06 -22.03 8.11
N PRO A 482 4.42 -20.81 7.72
CA PRO A 482 3.67 -19.64 8.11
C PRO A 482 2.24 -19.78 7.58
N GLY A 483 1.23 -19.52 8.42
CA GLY A 483 -0.14 -19.51 7.94
C GLY A 483 -0.46 -18.21 7.16
N PRO A 484 -1.70 -18.07 6.66
CA PRO A 484 -2.11 -16.92 5.84
C PRO A 484 -1.93 -15.57 6.53
N GLU A 485 -1.23 -14.63 5.92
CA GLU A 485 -1.03 -13.28 6.45
C GLU A 485 -1.62 -12.24 5.50
N LEU A 486 -2.21 -11.18 6.05
CA LEU A 486 -2.70 -10.09 5.23
C LEU A 486 -1.51 -9.26 4.74
N PHE A 487 -1.47 -8.99 3.44
CA PHE A 487 -0.45 -8.19 2.80
C PHE A 487 -1.05 -7.20 1.81
N ALA A 488 -0.29 -6.14 1.54
CA ALA A 488 -0.55 -5.22 0.45
C ALA A 488 0.76 -4.79 -0.23
N VAL A 489 0.78 -4.85 -1.55
CA VAL A 489 1.80 -4.26 -2.40
C VAL A 489 1.13 -3.11 -3.17
N PRO A 490 1.43 -1.84 -2.83
CA PRO A 490 0.85 -0.69 -3.51
C PRO A 490 1.24 -0.62 -4.99
N PRO A 491 0.41 -0.01 -5.86
CA PRO A 491 0.73 0.19 -7.28
C PRO A 491 2.08 0.88 -7.50
N ALA A 492 2.37 1.93 -6.73
CA ALA A 492 3.64 2.66 -6.82
C ALA A 492 4.84 1.75 -6.50
N THR A 493 4.73 0.89 -5.48
CA THR A 493 5.78 -0.06 -5.13
C THR A 493 6.01 -1.10 -6.23
N ALA A 494 4.93 -1.66 -6.80
CA ALA A 494 5.03 -2.58 -7.92
C ALA A 494 5.73 -1.94 -9.14
N GLN A 495 5.36 -0.71 -9.49
CA GLN A 495 5.99 0.06 -10.58
C GLN A 495 7.46 0.34 -10.31
N LEU A 496 7.82 0.82 -9.10
CA LEU A 496 9.21 1.09 -8.71
C LEU A 496 10.09 -0.17 -8.85
N ILE A 497 9.59 -1.31 -8.36
CA ILE A 497 10.30 -2.59 -8.44
C ILE A 497 10.49 -3.02 -9.89
N ASN A 498 9.43 -3.01 -10.70
CA ASN A 498 9.52 -3.41 -12.11
C ASN A 498 10.45 -2.50 -12.91
N ASN A 499 10.39 -1.19 -12.69
CA ASN A 499 11.25 -0.21 -13.35
C ASN A 499 12.71 -0.39 -12.96
N ALA A 500 12.99 -0.54 -11.66
CA ALA A 500 14.36 -0.79 -11.20
C ALA A 500 14.93 -2.05 -11.83
N ARG A 501 14.16 -3.15 -11.88
CA ARG A 501 14.59 -4.38 -12.55
C ARG A 501 14.81 -4.21 -14.04
N ALA A 502 13.93 -3.50 -14.74
CA ALA A 502 14.09 -3.19 -16.16
C ALA A 502 15.37 -2.37 -16.44
N CYS A 503 15.78 -1.52 -15.49
CA CYS A 503 17.03 -0.75 -15.53
C CYS A 503 18.26 -1.50 -14.99
N GLY A 504 18.14 -2.79 -14.62
CA GLY A 504 19.24 -3.58 -14.06
C GLY A 504 19.57 -3.28 -12.59
N GLY A 505 18.70 -2.55 -11.88
CA GLY A 505 18.78 -2.32 -10.44
C GLY A 505 18.44 -3.56 -9.62
N ARG A 506 18.93 -3.63 -8.39
CA ARG A 506 18.68 -4.75 -7.47
C ARG A 506 17.46 -4.47 -6.62
N VAL A 507 16.59 -5.47 -6.48
CA VAL A 507 15.50 -5.46 -5.50
C VAL A 507 16.01 -6.17 -4.26
N VAL A 508 16.14 -5.43 -3.16
CA VAL A 508 16.62 -5.93 -1.87
C VAL A 508 15.46 -5.88 -0.88
N ALA A 509 14.94 -7.05 -0.52
CA ALA A 509 13.89 -7.14 0.49
C ALA A 509 14.48 -6.94 1.89
N VAL A 510 13.79 -6.17 2.73
CA VAL A 510 14.15 -6.00 4.14
C VAL A 510 13.22 -6.88 4.97
N GLY A 511 13.68 -8.09 5.26
CA GLY A 511 12.96 -9.13 5.99
C GLY A 511 12.34 -10.20 5.07
N THR A 512 12.17 -11.39 5.62
CA THR A 512 11.55 -12.54 4.94
C THR A 512 10.08 -12.32 4.62
N THR A 513 9.40 -11.48 5.41
CA THR A 513 8.02 -11.05 5.19
C THR A 513 7.90 -10.26 3.89
N ALA A 514 8.82 -9.32 3.63
CA ALA A 514 8.82 -8.57 2.39
C ALA A 514 9.01 -9.45 1.16
N VAL A 515 9.86 -10.48 1.24
CA VAL A 515 9.98 -11.47 0.17
C VAL A 515 8.65 -12.17 -0.07
N ARG A 516 7.95 -12.64 0.97
CA ARG A 516 6.67 -13.34 0.81
C ARG A 516 5.59 -12.46 0.18
N ALA A 517 5.47 -11.20 0.61
CA ALA A 517 4.53 -10.25 0.02
C ALA A 517 4.80 -10.04 -1.49
N LEU A 518 6.06 -9.79 -1.87
CA LEU A 518 6.44 -9.57 -3.26
C LEU A 518 6.23 -10.80 -4.13
N GLU A 519 6.66 -11.97 -3.67
CA GLU A 519 6.50 -13.22 -4.42
C GLU A 519 5.03 -13.68 -4.54
N SER A 520 4.16 -13.17 -3.65
CA SER A 520 2.70 -13.37 -3.76
C SER A 520 2.07 -12.41 -4.77
N ALA A 521 2.63 -11.22 -4.92
CA ALA A 521 2.20 -10.19 -5.86
C ALA A 521 2.80 -10.37 -7.28
N ALA A 522 3.69 -11.34 -7.46
CA ALA A 522 4.43 -11.55 -8.70
C ALA A 522 3.83 -12.65 -9.58
N ASP A 523 3.87 -12.43 -10.90
CA ASP A 523 3.57 -13.46 -11.88
C ASP A 523 4.77 -14.42 -12.10
N GLN A 524 4.59 -15.42 -12.97
CA GLN A 524 5.62 -16.42 -13.27
C GLN A 524 6.89 -15.82 -13.90
N GLY A 525 6.80 -14.64 -14.54
CA GLY A 525 7.95 -13.90 -15.07
C GLY A 525 8.63 -13.01 -14.02
N GLY A 526 8.10 -12.98 -12.80
CA GLY A 526 8.55 -12.11 -11.73
C GLY A 526 8.04 -10.67 -11.87
N THR A 527 7.13 -10.36 -12.79
CA THR A 527 6.57 -9.00 -12.84
C THR A 527 5.66 -8.79 -11.64
N VAL A 528 5.96 -7.78 -10.82
CA VAL A 528 5.17 -7.47 -9.62
C VAL A 528 3.94 -6.68 -10.02
N ARG A 529 2.77 -7.02 -9.49
CA ARG A 529 1.53 -6.26 -9.69
C ARG A 529 1.04 -5.71 -8.36
N ALA A 530 0.27 -4.64 -8.41
CA ALA A 530 -0.47 -4.19 -7.23
C ALA A 530 -1.36 -5.35 -6.74
N ALA A 531 -1.29 -5.64 -5.45
CA ALA A 531 -2.05 -6.75 -4.87
C ALA A 531 -2.35 -6.45 -3.40
N ARG A 532 -3.54 -6.82 -2.96
CA ARG A 532 -3.92 -6.83 -1.55
C ARG A 532 -4.70 -8.11 -1.29
N GLY A 533 -4.44 -8.76 -0.16
CA GLY A 533 -5.14 -9.98 0.20
C GLY A 533 -4.36 -10.81 1.19
N TRP A 534 -4.64 -12.10 1.21
CA TRP A 534 -3.99 -13.06 2.10
C TRP A 534 -2.91 -13.82 1.36
N THR A 535 -1.75 -13.98 1.98
CA THR A 535 -0.66 -14.83 1.48
C THR A 535 -0.40 -15.99 2.45
N ASP A 536 -0.59 -17.20 1.95
CA ASP A 536 -0.14 -18.46 2.56
C ASP A 536 1.13 -19.00 1.88
N LEU A 537 1.83 -18.15 1.12
CA LEU A 537 2.94 -18.56 0.28
C LEU A 537 4.12 -19.06 1.13
N VAL A 538 4.52 -20.30 0.86
CA VAL A 538 5.71 -20.93 1.44
C VAL A 538 6.79 -21.03 0.36
N ILE A 539 7.88 -20.30 0.55
CA ILE A 539 9.03 -20.30 -0.35
C ILE A 539 9.94 -21.50 -0.03
N GLY A 540 10.38 -22.20 -1.07
CA GLY A 540 11.18 -23.41 -0.94
C GLY A 540 11.51 -24.04 -2.28
N PRO A 541 11.95 -25.32 -2.32
CA PRO A 541 12.41 -25.96 -3.55
C PRO A 541 11.38 -25.97 -4.70
N GLN A 542 10.08 -26.00 -4.36
CA GLN A 542 8.98 -26.05 -5.32
C GLN A 542 8.52 -24.65 -5.79
N ARG A 543 8.93 -23.58 -5.09
CA ARG A 543 8.55 -22.20 -5.39
C ARG A 543 9.76 -21.30 -5.21
N THR A 544 10.38 -20.95 -6.34
CA THR A 544 11.58 -20.11 -6.39
C THR A 544 11.22 -18.64 -6.27
N ILE A 545 12.18 -17.86 -5.77
CA ILE A 545 12.11 -16.40 -5.70
C ILE A 545 12.39 -15.85 -7.11
N GLN A 546 11.50 -15.00 -7.63
CA GLN A 546 11.60 -14.43 -8.98
C GLN A 546 11.84 -12.92 -8.97
N THR A 547 11.45 -12.23 -7.90
CA THR A 547 11.45 -10.76 -7.83
C THR A 547 12.66 -10.21 -7.09
N VAL A 548 13.01 -10.87 -5.98
CA VAL A 548 14.01 -10.40 -5.04
C VAL A 548 15.39 -10.89 -5.45
N SER A 549 16.35 -9.96 -5.51
CA SER A 549 17.74 -10.25 -5.85
C SER A 549 18.65 -10.28 -4.62
N GLY A 550 18.30 -9.56 -3.55
CA GLY A 550 19.02 -9.56 -2.28
C GLY A 550 18.09 -9.48 -1.08
N LEU A 551 18.59 -9.82 0.10
CA LEU A 551 17.81 -9.88 1.34
C LEU A 551 18.61 -9.36 2.52
N LEU A 552 18.08 -8.37 3.20
CA LEU A 552 18.50 -7.98 4.54
C LEU A 552 17.61 -8.70 5.56
N THR A 553 18.20 -9.47 6.48
CA THR A 553 17.45 -10.32 7.42
C THR A 553 18.21 -10.49 8.73
N GLY A 554 17.52 -10.84 9.81
CA GLY A 554 18.19 -11.29 11.04
C GLY A 554 18.86 -12.67 10.86
N LEU A 555 19.60 -13.10 11.88
CA LEU A 555 20.11 -14.47 11.95
C LEU A 555 19.07 -15.40 12.59
N HIS A 556 18.68 -16.45 11.87
CA HIS A 556 17.58 -17.38 12.24
C HIS A 556 18.09 -18.76 12.62
N GLU A 557 17.57 -19.35 13.69
CA GLU A 557 17.92 -20.71 14.11
C GLU A 557 17.60 -21.78 13.05
N ALA A 558 18.32 -22.91 13.09
CA ALA A 558 18.30 -23.97 12.08
C ALA A 558 16.92 -24.61 11.83
N GLU A 559 16.01 -24.51 12.81
CA GLU A 559 14.71 -25.15 12.76
C GLU A 559 13.61 -24.23 12.18
N ALA A 560 13.90 -22.95 11.89
CA ALA A 560 12.93 -21.99 11.40
C ALA A 560 12.60 -22.18 9.90
N SER A 561 11.31 -22.07 9.55
CA SER A 561 10.80 -22.08 8.16
C SER A 561 11.50 -21.07 7.24
N HIS A 562 12.01 -19.97 7.80
CA HIS A 562 12.78 -18.93 7.11
C HIS A 562 14.05 -19.46 6.44
N LEU A 563 14.72 -20.49 6.99
CA LEU A 563 15.99 -20.96 6.44
C LEU A 563 15.84 -21.45 4.99
N ARG A 564 14.71 -22.06 4.64
CA ARG A 564 14.42 -22.51 3.26
C ARG A 564 14.34 -21.35 2.28
N LEU A 565 13.78 -20.22 2.71
CA LEU A 565 13.70 -19.00 1.91
C LEU A 565 15.10 -18.42 1.70
N LEU A 566 15.92 -18.37 2.75
CA LEU A 566 17.31 -17.91 2.66
C LEU A 566 18.12 -18.82 1.72
N GLU A 567 17.98 -20.14 1.82
CA GLU A 567 18.62 -21.12 0.93
C GLU A 567 18.16 -20.95 -0.52
N ALA A 568 16.86 -20.72 -0.77
CA ALA A 568 16.33 -20.49 -2.10
C ALA A 568 16.91 -19.22 -2.75
N LEU A 569 17.22 -18.18 -1.95
CA LEU A 569 17.81 -16.94 -2.43
C LEU A 569 19.33 -17.05 -2.61
N ALA A 570 20.06 -17.36 -1.53
CA ALA A 570 21.51 -17.29 -1.47
C ALA A 570 22.21 -18.57 -1.95
N GLY A 571 21.51 -19.70 -1.95
CA GLY A 571 22.12 -21.01 -2.10
C GLY A 571 22.72 -21.53 -0.80
N THR A 572 22.81 -22.86 -0.69
CA THR A 572 23.27 -23.55 0.51
C THR A 572 24.70 -23.16 0.89
N GLU A 573 25.62 -23.11 -0.08
CA GLU A 573 27.06 -22.90 0.19
C GLU A 573 27.35 -21.57 0.88
N LEU A 574 26.89 -20.45 0.29
CA LEU A 574 27.05 -19.10 0.85
C LEU A 574 26.40 -19.00 2.23
N LEU A 575 25.20 -19.57 2.39
CA LEU A 575 24.47 -19.48 3.66
C LEU A 575 25.22 -20.22 4.78
N THR A 576 25.79 -21.40 4.51
CA THR A 576 26.67 -22.07 5.50
C THR A 576 27.89 -21.26 5.84
N ALA A 577 28.55 -20.65 4.85
CA ALA A 577 29.71 -19.81 5.11
C ALA A 577 29.33 -18.64 6.03
N CYS A 578 28.25 -17.92 5.72
CA CYS A 578 27.75 -16.83 6.56
C CYS A 578 27.44 -17.28 7.99
N TYR A 579 26.74 -18.41 8.15
CA TYR A 579 26.35 -18.92 9.47
C TYR A 579 27.54 -19.45 10.27
N ALA A 580 28.54 -20.03 9.61
CA ALA A 580 29.79 -20.45 10.25
C ALA A 580 30.54 -19.23 10.78
N GLU A 581 30.75 -18.20 9.95
CA GLU A 581 31.41 -16.95 10.32
C GLU A 581 30.65 -16.23 11.44
N ALA A 582 29.33 -16.11 11.33
CA ALA A 582 28.49 -15.49 12.38
C ALA A 582 28.68 -16.16 13.75
N ARG A 583 28.90 -17.48 13.79
CA ARG A 583 29.12 -18.23 15.03
C ARG A 583 30.53 -18.04 15.57
N VAL A 584 31.54 -18.09 14.69
CA VAL A 584 32.95 -17.89 15.06
C VAL A 584 33.13 -16.48 15.62
N GLU A 585 32.53 -15.50 14.97
CA GLU A 585 32.64 -14.09 15.32
C GLU A 585 31.60 -13.63 16.36
N HIS A 586 30.83 -14.55 16.95
CA HIS A 586 29.87 -14.27 18.02
C HIS A 586 28.82 -13.20 17.69
N TYR A 587 28.25 -13.24 16.48
CA TYR A 587 27.08 -12.43 16.14
C TYR A 587 25.90 -12.79 17.04
N ARG A 588 25.06 -11.79 17.31
CA ARG A 588 23.83 -11.88 18.10
C ARG A 588 22.63 -12.22 17.22
N TRP A 589 21.74 -13.09 17.71
CA TRP A 589 20.63 -13.67 16.96
C TRP A 589 19.29 -13.29 17.59
N GLY A 590 18.20 -13.38 16.82
CA GLY A 590 16.86 -12.99 17.26
C GLY A 590 16.46 -11.57 16.84
N GLU A 591 15.31 -11.10 17.31
CA GLU A 591 14.67 -9.86 16.84
C GLU A 591 15.47 -8.57 17.17
N PHE A 592 16.29 -8.61 18.22
CA PHE A 592 17.18 -7.52 18.64
C PHE A 592 18.65 -7.79 18.29
N GLY A 593 18.91 -8.84 17.52
CA GLY A 593 20.24 -9.27 17.16
C GLY A 593 20.88 -8.45 16.04
N ASP A 594 22.00 -8.98 15.57
CA ASP A 594 22.70 -8.50 14.39
C ASP A 594 21.99 -8.94 13.11
N VAL A 595 22.36 -8.34 11.98
CA VAL A 595 21.72 -8.57 10.68
C VAL A 595 22.68 -9.15 9.64
N ASN A 596 22.11 -9.79 8.64
CA ASN A 596 22.79 -10.41 7.51
C ASN A 596 22.20 -9.86 6.20
N LEU A 597 23.07 -9.33 5.33
CA LEU A 597 22.74 -8.87 3.99
C LEU A 597 23.29 -9.86 2.96
N LEU A 598 22.38 -10.49 2.22
CA LEU A 598 22.68 -11.43 1.15
C LEU A 598 22.48 -10.71 -0.19
N LEU A 599 23.53 -10.62 -0.99
CA LEU A 599 23.53 -9.95 -2.29
C LEU A 599 23.87 -10.92 -3.43
N PRO A 600 23.38 -10.66 -4.65
CA PRO A 600 23.70 -11.48 -5.80
C PRO A 600 25.15 -11.27 -6.25
N ASP A 601 25.65 -10.01 -6.20
CA ASP A 601 26.96 -9.54 -6.67
C ASP A 601 27.56 -8.47 -5.75
#